data_AF-A0A5N5INS0-F1
#
_entry.id   AF-A0A5N5INS0-F1
#
_cell.length_a   1.000
_cell.length_b   1.000
_cell.length_c   1.000
_cell.angle_alpha   90.00
_cell.angle_beta   90.00
_cell.angle_gamma   90.00
#
_symmetry.space_group_name_H-M   'P 1'
#
loop_
_entity.id
_entity.type
_entity.pdbx_description
1 polymer ?
#
loop_
_entity_poly.entity_id
_entity_poly.type
_entity_poly.pdbx_seq_one_letter_code
_entity_poly.pdbx_strand_id
1 'polypeptide(L)'
;MSTVVVIGTYHVEEGACTSEKLLKIIEEISPEVIFCEAAPEVFPEMIDATEKFNPPEIKIIREILADHSIKIVPVDIHGIVVGDERIDEIFDWIIEKMENYKNATRIQIDETYKEGYKFLNSKKNDKINFDKALMEREIIAKENNRELTLDYVKWVNWNNYRENHWIKLILENFHENKFNTAVLMVGSAHRVGLQHKTIELGFTGKLDLTWKFDYLSN
;
A
#
# COMPACT_ATOMS: atom_id res chain seq x y z
N MET A 1 15.07 -10.27 16.68
CA MET A 1 13.61 -10.20 16.56
C MET A 1 13.31 -9.88 15.12
N SER A 2 12.51 -10.71 14.46
CA SER A 2 12.23 -10.57 13.04
C SER A 2 11.36 -9.34 12.77
N THR A 3 11.64 -8.63 11.68
CA THR A 3 11.03 -7.34 11.37
C THR A 3 10.45 -7.33 9.96
N VAL A 4 9.26 -6.75 9.82
CA VAL A 4 8.66 -6.38 8.54
C VAL A 4 8.69 -4.85 8.44
N VAL A 5 9.42 -4.32 7.46
CA VAL A 5 9.40 -2.89 7.13
C VAL A 5 8.31 -2.64 6.10
N VAL A 6 7.36 -1.78 6.42
CA VAL A 6 6.26 -1.44 5.49
C VAL A 6 6.62 -0.17 4.74
N ILE A 7 6.72 -0.27 3.41
CA ILE A 7 7.04 0.84 2.52
C ILE A 7 5.79 1.19 1.70
N GLY A 8 5.30 2.40 1.93
CA GLY A 8 4.28 3.06 1.11
C GLY A 8 4.85 3.49 -0.22
N THR A 9 4.19 3.09 -1.30
CA THR A 9 4.57 3.37 -2.68
C THR A 9 3.51 4.18 -3.41
N TYR A 10 3.85 4.56 -4.64
CA TYR A 10 3.01 5.28 -5.58
C TYR A 10 3.23 4.67 -6.97
N HIS A 11 2.15 4.34 -7.67
CA HIS A 11 2.20 3.52 -8.88
C HIS A 11 2.76 4.22 -10.13
N VAL A 12 3.17 5.48 -10.00
CA VAL A 12 3.70 6.29 -11.11
C VAL A 12 5.09 6.80 -10.74
N GLU A 13 6.00 6.73 -11.70
CA GLU A 13 7.28 7.44 -11.60
C GLU A 13 7.07 8.92 -11.89
N GLU A 14 7.09 9.72 -10.83
CA GLU A 14 6.94 11.17 -10.94
C GLU A 14 7.68 11.89 -9.82
N GLY A 15 8.31 13.02 -10.15
CA GLY A 15 9.03 13.84 -9.19
C GLY A 15 10.07 13.03 -8.42
N ALA A 16 9.90 12.96 -7.10
CA ALA A 16 10.80 12.24 -6.19
C ALA A 16 10.47 10.75 -6.01
N CYS A 17 9.40 10.21 -6.63
CA CYS A 17 9.07 8.79 -6.65
C CYS A 17 9.66 8.13 -7.91
N THR A 18 10.81 7.47 -7.80
CA THR A 18 11.44 6.75 -8.92
C THR A 18 11.82 5.33 -8.50
N SER A 19 11.82 4.38 -9.44
CA SER A 19 12.30 3.01 -9.19
C SER A 19 13.73 2.99 -8.65
N GLU A 20 14.63 3.82 -9.16
CA GLU A 20 16.00 3.95 -8.66
C GLU A 20 16.05 4.30 -7.17
N LYS A 21 15.22 5.25 -6.72
CA LYS A 21 15.15 5.63 -5.30
C LYS A 21 14.53 4.52 -4.45
N LEU A 22 13.51 3.84 -4.98
CA LEU A 22 12.89 2.71 -4.30
C LEU A 22 13.90 1.57 -4.13
N LEU A 23 14.66 1.24 -5.18
CA LEU A 23 15.70 0.22 -5.15
C LEU A 23 16.76 0.55 -4.09
N LYS A 24 17.26 1.79 -4.05
CA LYS A 24 18.21 2.23 -3.00
C LYS A 24 17.66 2.02 -1.59
N ILE A 25 16.38 2.33 -1.36
CA ILE A 25 15.72 2.05 -0.07
C ILE A 25 15.72 0.55 0.24
N ILE A 26 15.42 -0.30 -0.76
CA ILE A 26 15.44 -1.76 -0.58
C ILE A 26 16.86 -2.27 -0.29
N GLU A 27 17.87 -1.79 -1.01
CA GLU A 27 19.28 -2.13 -0.79
C GLU A 27 19.76 -1.71 0.61
N GLU A 28 19.36 -0.52 1.08
CA GLU A 28 19.67 -0.02 2.43
C GLU A 28 19.02 -0.87 3.52
N ILE A 29 17.80 -1.37 3.30
CA ILE A 29 17.12 -2.29 4.22
C ILE A 29 17.77 -3.68 4.18
N SER A 30 18.27 -4.09 3.01
CA SER A 30 18.83 -5.42 2.73
C SER A 30 17.90 -6.57 3.21
N PRO A 31 16.64 -6.65 2.74
CA PRO A 31 15.71 -7.66 3.20
C PRO A 31 16.03 -9.05 2.63
N GLU A 32 15.65 -10.10 3.36
CA GLU A 32 15.69 -11.48 2.89
C GLU A 32 14.45 -11.81 2.01
N VAL A 33 13.33 -11.12 2.28
CA VAL A 33 12.04 -11.33 1.60
C VAL A 33 11.38 -9.99 1.28
N ILE A 34 10.83 -9.86 0.08
CA ILE A 34 9.96 -8.75 -0.31
C ILE A 34 8.57 -9.31 -0.62
N PHE A 35 7.58 -8.79 0.10
CA PHE A 35 6.17 -9.02 -0.13
C PHE A 35 5.62 -7.89 -1.02
N CYS A 36 4.84 -8.24 -2.05
CA CYS A 36 4.30 -7.27 -3.01
C CYS A 36 2.78 -7.44 -3.22
N GLU A 37 2.10 -6.32 -3.53
CA GLU A 37 0.68 -6.26 -3.91
C GLU A 37 0.45 -6.85 -5.31
N ALA A 38 0.66 -8.15 -5.46
CA ALA A 38 0.31 -8.92 -6.63
C ALA A 38 -0.29 -10.25 -6.21
N ALA A 39 -1.32 -10.73 -6.92
CA ALA A 39 -1.82 -12.06 -6.68
C ALA A 39 -0.88 -13.11 -7.29
N PRO A 40 -0.62 -14.24 -6.60
CA PRO A 40 0.34 -15.24 -7.08
C PRO A 40 0.08 -15.73 -8.51
N GLU A 41 -1.19 -15.80 -8.92
CA GLU A 41 -1.60 -16.30 -10.23
C GLU A 41 -1.29 -15.31 -11.37
N VAL A 42 -1.30 -14.00 -11.10
CA VAL A 42 -1.07 -12.95 -12.11
C VAL A 42 0.34 -12.38 -12.05
N PHE A 43 1.06 -12.60 -10.95
CA PHE A 43 2.40 -12.06 -10.75
C PHE A 43 3.36 -12.40 -11.90
N PRO A 44 3.44 -13.65 -12.43
CA PRO A 44 4.30 -13.94 -13.58
C PRO A 44 3.99 -13.06 -14.81
N GLU A 45 2.71 -12.90 -15.15
CA GLU A 45 2.29 -12.05 -16.27
C GLU A 45 2.64 -10.57 -16.02
N MET A 46 2.47 -10.07 -14.80
CA MET A 46 2.87 -8.70 -14.42
C MET A 46 4.38 -8.48 -14.61
N ILE A 47 5.21 -9.47 -14.26
CA ILE A 47 6.65 -9.41 -14.46
C ILE A 47 7.01 -9.41 -15.94
N ASP A 48 6.31 -10.18 -16.78
CA ASP A 48 6.59 -10.25 -18.22
C ASP A 48 6.06 -9.03 -19.01
N ALA A 49 5.06 -8.31 -18.48
CA ALA A 49 4.37 -7.19 -19.15
C ALA A 49 5.17 -5.87 -19.21
N THR A 50 6.42 -5.93 -19.65
CA THR A 50 7.41 -4.83 -19.65
C THR A 50 7.05 -3.60 -20.50
N GLU A 51 6.09 -3.66 -21.42
CA GLU A 51 5.68 -2.51 -22.25
C GLU A 51 4.37 -1.86 -21.76
N LYS A 52 3.56 -2.59 -20.99
CA LYS A 52 2.19 -2.19 -20.63
C LYS A 52 2.03 -1.90 -19.13
N PHE A 53 2.89 -2.47 -18.29
CA PHE A 53 2.78 -2.37 -16.85
C PHE A 53 4.17 -2.16 -16.23
N ASN A 54 4.44 -0.91 -15.86
CA ASN A 54 5.76 -0.45 -15.40
C ASN A 54 5.70 0.48 -14.18
N PRO A 55 4.91 0.18 -13.14
CA PRO A 55 4.99 0.97 -11.92
C PRO A 55 6.37 0.76 -11.26
N PRO A 56 6.86 1.73 -10.45
CA PRO A 56 8.18 1.65 -9.82
C PRO A 56 8.45 0.33 -9.10
N GLU A 57 7.44 -0.20 -8.41
CA GLU A 57 7.48 -1.44 -7.62
C GLU A 57 7.84 -2.65 -8.49
N ILE A 58 7.27 -2.75 -9.69
CA ILE A 58 7.49 -3.87 -10.60
C ILE A 58 8.83 -3.75 -11.31
N LYS A 59 9.25 -2.51 -11.64
CA LYS A 59 10.59 -2.27 -12.20
C LYS A 59 11.68 -2.79 -11.26
N ILE A 60 11.61 -2.46 -9.97
CA ILE A 60 12.62 -2.92 -9.02
C ILE A 60 12.54 -4.43 -8.76
N ILE A 61 11.34 -5.02 -8.77
CA ILE A 61 11.20 -6.48 -8.60
C ILE A 61 11.87 -7.22 -9.76
N ARG A 62 11.71 -6.75 -11.00
CA ARG A 62 12.39 -7.34 -12.18
C ARG A 62 13.90 -7.28 -12.03
N GLU A 63 14.43 -6.16 -11.56
CA GLU A 63 15.87 -5.99 -11.34
C GLU A 63 16.40 -6.93 -10.26
N ILE A 64 15.70 -7.02 -9.12
CA ILE A 64 16.05 -7.92 -8.01
C ILE A 64 15.97 -9.39 -8.43
N LEU A 65 14.98 -9.78 -9.23
CA LEU A 65 14.83 -11.15 -9.73
C LEU A 65 16.00 -11.57 -10.64
N ALA A 66 16.66 -10.62 -11.33
CA ALA A 66 17.82 -10.92 -12.16
C ALA A 66 19.09 -11.22 -11.33
N ASP A 67 19.18 -10.68 -10.12
CA ASP A 67 20.30 -10.90 -9.18
C ASP A 67 20.09 -12.11 -8.25
N HIS A 68 18.85 -12.61 -8.14
CA HIS A 68 18.46 -13.78 -7.32
C HIS A 68 18.80 -13.70 -5.81
N SER A 69 19.12 -12.52 -5.29
CA SER A 69 19.59 -12.33 -3.91
C SER A 69 18.46 -12.22 -2.88
N ILE A 70 17.25 -11.84 -3.29
CA ILE A 70 16.11 -11.59 -2.42
C ILE A 70 14.91 -12.42 -2.87
N LYS A 71 14.21 -13.06 -1.93
CA LYS A 71 12.99 -13.83 -2.23
C LYS A 71 11.81 -12.86 -2.44
N ILE A 72 11.17 -12.92 -3.61
CA ILE A 72 9.94 -12.16 -3.87
C ILE A 72 8.72 -13.05 -3.61
N VAL A 73 7.75 -12.54 -2.85
CA VAL A 73 6.52 -13.27 -2.49
C VAL A 73 5.30 -12.39 -2.81
N PRO A 74 4.50 -12.73 -3.84
CA PRO A 74 3.21 -12.09 -4.07
C PRO A 74 2.25 -12.45 -2.91
N VAL A 75 1.55 -11.45 -2.37
CA VAL A 75 0.64 -11.64 -1.21
C VAL A 75 -0.78 -11.16 -1.45
N ASP A 76 -1.11 -10.67 -2.64
CA ASP A 76 -2.45 -10.15 -2.88
C ASP A 76 -3.45 -11.20 -3.36
N ILE A 77 -4.71 -10.80 -3.47
CA ILE A 77 -5.81 -11.67 -3.85
C ILE A 77 -6.19 -11.38 -5.30
N HIS A 78 -6.32 -12.43 -6.10
CA HIS A 78 -6.87 -12.29 -7.43
C HIS A 78 -8.36 -11.92 -7.32
N GLY A 79 -8.68 -10.67 -7.64
CA GLY A 79 -10.04 -10.17 -7.54
C GLY A 79 -10.25 -8.95 -8.41
N ILE A 80 -11.38 -8.93 -9.09
CA ILE A 80 -11.90 -7.70 -9.69
C ILE A 80 -12.38 -6.84 -8.52
N VAL A 81 -11.68 -5.74 -8.23
CA VAL A 81 -12.29 -4.62 -7.50
C VAL A 81 -13.60 -4.34 -8.22
N VAL A 82 -14.71 -4.29 -7.50
CA VAL A 82 -15.98 -3.83 -8.08
C VAL A 82 -15.71 -2.45 -8.70
N GLY A 83 -15.61 -2.41 -10.03
CA GLY A 83 -15.43 -1.22 -10.87
C GLY A 83 -14.42 -0.22 -10.35
N ASP A 84 -13.14 -0.38 -10.66
CA ASP A 84 -12.11 0.67 -10.41
C ASP A 84 -12.62 2.03 -10.91
N GLU A 85 -13.22 2.04 -12.11
CA GLU A 85 -13.90 3.20 -12.70
C GLU A 85 -15.02 3.78 -11.82
N ARG A 86 -15.84 2.91 -11.18
CA ARG A 86 -16.93 3.35 -10.31
C ARG A 86 -16.41 3.98 -9.02
N ILE A 87 -15.31 3.48 -8.49
CA ILE A 87 -14.70 4.04 -7.30
C ILE A 87 -13.99 5.35 -7.63
N ASP A 88 -13.34 5.45 -8.79
CA ASP A 88 -12.77 6.69 -9.30
C ASP A 88 -13.86 7.76 -9.47
N GLU A 89 -15.01 7.42 -10.07
CA GLU A 89 -16.18 8.31 -10.15
C GLU A 89 -16.62 8.83 -8.78
N ILE A 90 -16.60 7.96 -7.75
CA ILE A 90 -16.97 8.35 -6.39
C ILE A 90 -15.95 9.35 -5.83
N PHE A 91 -14.65 9.12 -6.01
CA PHE A 91 -13.62 10.03 -5.51
C PHE A 91 -13.63 11.37 -6.26
N ASP A 92 -13.83 11.35 -7.57
CA ASP A 92 -13.99 12.56 -8.38
C ASP A 92 -15.20 13.38 -7.88
N TRP A 93 -16.33 12.71 -7.65
CA TRP A 93 -17.51 13.34 -7.07
C TRP A 93 -17.23 13.94 -5.68
N ILE A 94 -16.47 13.25 -4.81
CA ILE A 94 -16.07 13.79 -3.50
C ILE A 94 -15.18 15.03 -3.67
N ILE A 95 -14.21 15.00 -4.59
CA ILE A 95 -13.33 16.13 -4.91
C ILE A 95 -14.13 17.35 -5.35
N GLU A 96 -15.17 17.16 -6.17
CA GLU A 96 -16.06 18.23 -6.63
C GLU A 96 -16.92 18.81 -5.50
N LYS A 97 -17.36 17.97 -4.56
CA LYS A 97 -18.29 18.36 -3.49
C LYS A 97 -17.62 18.88 -2.23
N MET A 98 -16.36 18.52 -1.98
CA MET A 98 -15.68 18.84 -0.73
C MET A 98 -14.33 19.52 -0.96
N GLU A 99 -14.32 20.84 -0.82
CA GLU A 99 -13.13 21.66 -0.98
C GLU A 99 -11.98 21.25 -0.04
N ASN A 100 -12.28 20.82 1.19
CA ASN A 100 -11.25 20.32 2.12
C ASN A 100 -10.60 19.02 1.61
N TYR A 101 -11.38 18.11 1.04
CA TYR A 101 -10.87 16.86 0.45
C TYR A 101 -10.01 17.13 -0.78
N LYS A 102 -10.46 18.04 -1.65
CA LYS A 102 -9.70 18.52 -2.81
C LYS A 102 -8.37 19.13 -2.40
N ASN A 103 -8.36 19.99 -1.39
CA ASN A 103 -7.13 20.60 -0.87
C ASN A 103 -6.19 19.56 -0.25
N ALA A 104 -6.70 18.60 0.51
CA ALA A 104 -5.91 17.49 1.05
C ALA A 104 -5.28 16.64 -0.07
N THR A 105 -6.05 16.36 -1.13
CA THR A 105 -5.56 15.62 -2.32
C THR A 105 -4.46 16.41 -3.05
N ARG A 106 -4.62 17.72 -3.24
CA ARG A 106 -3.57 18.56 -3.84
C ARG A 106 -2.29 18.56 -2.99
N ILE A 107 -2.41 18.72 -1.68
CA ILE A 107 -1.25 18.66 -0.77
C ILE A 107 -0.56 17.30 -0.90
N GLN A 108 -1.33 16.20 -0.91
CA GLN A 108 -0.78 14.87 -1.06
C GLN A 108 0.00 14.70 -2.37
N ILE A 109 -0.54 15.18 -3.50
CA ILE A 109 0.13 15.14 -4.81
C ILE A 109 1.41 16.00 -4.77
N ASP A 110 1.32 17.25 -4.33
CA ASP A 110 2.44 18.19 -4.32
C ASP A 110 3.61 17.68 -3.47
N GLU A 111 3.31 17.13 -2.29
CA GLU A 111 4.32 16.61 -1.36
C GLU A 111 4.89 15.26 -1.84
N THR A 112 4.06 14.41 -2.48
CA THR A 112 4.55 13.19 -3.14
C THR A 112 5.53 13.55 -4.25
N TYR A 113 5.21 14.54 -5.08
CA TYR A 113 6.09 15.01 -6.13
C TYR A 113 7.43 15.54 -5.57
N LYS A 114 7.38 16.32 -4.48
CA LYS A 114 8.58 16.97 -3.90
C LYS A 114 9.45 16.03 -3.08
N GLU A 115 8.85 15.24 -2.21
CA GLU A 115 9.54 14.45 -1.18
C GLU A 115 9.52 12.94 -1.45
N GLY A 116 8.63 12.48 -2.33
CA GLY A 116 8.57 11.09 -2.78
C GLY A 116 8.30 10.10 -1.64
N TYR A 117 9.07 9.01 -1.61
CA TYR A 117 8.93 7.97 -0.59
C TYR A 117 9.09 8.47 0.84
N LYS A 118 9.84 9.55 1.08
CA LYS A 118 9.94 10.16 2.41
C LYS A 118 8.58 10.68 2.89
N PHE A 119 7.87 11.41 2.05
CA PHE A 119 6.53 11.89 2.38
C PHE A 119 5.52 10.75 2.44
N LEU A 120 5.50 9.84 1.45
CA LEU A 120 4.58 8.70 1.42
C LEU A 120 4.66 7.83 2.67
N ASN A 121 5.85 7.76 3.28
CA ASN A 121 6.13 7.00 4.49
C ASN A 121 6.12 7.83 5.79
N SER A 122 5.68 9.09 5.72
CA SER A 122 5.65 10.00 6.87
C SER A 122 4.32 9.94 7.63
N LYS A 123 4.36 10.35 8.90
CA LYS A 123 3.15 10.61 9.71
C LYS A 123 2.23 11.67 9.10
N LYS A 124 2.77 12.58 8.27
CA LYS A 124 2.00 13.62 7.58
C LYS A 124 1.09 12.99 6.51
N ASN A 125 1.62 12.09 5.69
CA ASN A 125 0.80 11.37 4.70
C ASN A 125 -0.21 10.43 5.38
N ASP A 126 0.19 9.73 6.45
CA ASP A 126 -0.72 8.90 7.24
C ASP A 126 -1.90 9.72 7.79
N LYS A 127 -1.62 10.90 8.33
CA LYS A 127 -2.68 11.81 8.79
C LYS A 127 -3.59 12.27 7.65
N ILE A 128 -3.04 12.63 6.49
CA ILE A 128 -3.84 13.05 5.33
C ILE A 128 -4.77 11.90 4.89
N ASN A 129 -4.25 10.68 4.75
CA ASN A 129 -5.06 9.51 4.38
C ASN A 129 -6.16 9.23 5.41
N PHE A 130 -5.86 9.32 6.70
CA PHE A 130 -6.85 9.14 7.76
C PHE A 130 -7.96 10.21 7.71
N ASP A 131 -7.58 11.48 7.55
CA ASP A 131 -8.53 12.60 7.48
C ASP A 131 -9.41 12.48 6.22
N LYS A 132 -8.83 12.10 5.07
CA LYS A 132 -9.57 11.81 3.82
C LYS A 132 -10.61 10.71 4.02
N ALA A 133 -10.24 9.60 4.66
CA ALA A 133 -11.17 8.52 4.97
C ALA A 133 -12.33 8.96 5.89
N LEU A 134 -12.09 9.89 6.82
CA LEU A 134 -13.16 10.48 7.64
C LEU A 134 -14.10 11.35 6.82
N MET A 135 -13.53 12.22 5.97
CA MET A 135 -14.26 13.10 5.06
C MET A 135 -15.14 12.30 4.07
N GLU A 136 -14.61 11.23 3.50
CA GLU A 136 -15.34 10.31 2.62
C GLU A 136 -16.57 9.71 3.34
N ARG A 137 -16.38 9.14 4.53
CA ARG A 137 -17.50 8.59 5.31
C ARG A 137 -18.56 9.64 5.63
N GLU A 138 -18.12 10.85 5.97
CA GLU A 138 -19.02 11.95 6.30
C GLU A 138 -19.89 12.36 5.10
N ILE A 139 -19.28 12.54 3.92
CA ILE A 139 -20.03 13.00 2.75
C ILE A 139 -20.93 11.91 2.17
N ILE A 140 -20.47 10.66 2.14
CA ILE A 140 -21.26 9.52 1.69
C ILE A 140 -22.51 9.36 2.58
N ALA A 141 -22.35 9.51 3.90
CA ALA A 141 -23.48 9.45 4.84
C ALA A 141 -24.47 10.62 4.66
N LYS A 142 -23.98 11.82 4.34
CA LYS A 142 -24.82 13.02 4.14
C LYS A 142 -25.65 12.96 2.85
N GLU A 143 -25.11 12.40 1.79
CA GLU A 143 -25.79 12.33 0.48
C GLU A 143 -27.05 11.47 0.53
N ASN A 144 -27.13 10.53 1.48
CA ASN A 144 -28.25 9.59 1.66
C ASN A 144 -28.59 8.81 0.36
N ASN A 145 -27.59 8.59 -0.49
CA ASN A 145 -27.69 7.78 -1.70
C ASN A 145 -27.28 6.34 -1.39
N ARG A 146 -28.25 5.42 -1.47
CA ARG A 146 -28.05 4.00 -1.12
C ARG A 146 -27.04 3.33 -2.04
N GLU A 147 -27.06 3.59 -3.34
CA GLU A 147 -26.17 2.93 -4.30
C GLU A 147 -24.71 3.36 -4.08
N LEU A 148 -24.50 4.68 -4.00
CA LEU A 148 -23.21 5.30 -3.65
C LEU A 148 -22.65 4.73 -2.33
N THR A 149 -23.50 4.63 -1.31
CA THR A 149 -23.11 4.06 -0.01
C THR A 149 -22.71 2.60 -0.12
N LEU A 150 -23.46 1.79 -0.88
CA LEU A 150 -23.16 0.37 -1.04
C LEU A 150 -21.85 0.15 -1.80
N ASP A 151 -21.58 0.92 -2.85
CA ASP A 151 -20.35 0.81 -3.62
C ASP A 151 -19.13 1.21 -2.77
N TYR A 152 -19.22 2.34 -2.05
CA TYR A 152 -18.16 2.77 -1.14
C TYR A 152 -17.90 1.73 -0.02
N VAL A 153 -18.96 1.19 0.60
CA VAL A 153 -18.81 0.17 1.66
C VAL A 153 -18.18 -1.11 1.11
N LYS A 154 -18.53 -1.54 -0.11
CA LYS A 154 -17.88 -2.70 -0.74
C LYS A 154 -16.39 -2.45 -0.93
N TRP A 155 -15.99 -1.27 -1.41
CA TRP A 155 -14.59 -0.90 -1.59
C TRP A 155 -13.81 -0.86 -0.26
N VAL A 156 -14.37 -0.25 0.79
CA VAL A 156 -13.77 -0.25 2.14
C VAL A 156 -13.58 -1.68 2.65
N ASN A 157 -14.61 -2.52 2.52
CA ASN A 157 -14.57 -3.92 2.96
C ASN A 157 -13.55 -4.73 2.15
N TRP A 158 -13.42 -4.48 0.85
CA TRP A 158 -12.45 -5.13 -0.01
C TRP A 158 -11.01 -4.81 0.40
N ASN A 159 -10.69 -3.53 0.64
CA ASN A 159 -9.37 -3.14 1.13
C ASN A 159 -9.07 -3.70 2.51
N ASN A 160 -10.06 -3.70 3.42
CA ASN A 160 -9.90 -4.33 4.72
C ASN A 160 -9.64 -5.85 4.61
N TYR A 161 -10.28 -6.52 3.66
CA TYR A 161 -10.06 -7.93 3.39
C TYR A 161 -8.65 -8.20 2.84
N ARG A 162 -8.20 -7.43 1.84
CA ARG A 162 -6.83 -7.49 1.29
C ARG A 162 -5.78 -7.32 2.39
N GLU A 163 -5.88 -6.26 3.20
CA GLU A 163 -4.91 -5.98 4.27
C GLU A 163 -4.82 -7.12 5.30
N ASN A 164 -5.96 -7.70 5.71
CA ASN A 164 -5.97 -8.86 6.61
C ASN A 164 -5.33 -10.09 5.96
N HIS A 165 -5.57 -10.29 4.66
CA HIS A 165 -4.98 -11.38 3.91
C HIS A 165 -3.46 -11.25 3.80
N TRP A 166 -2.94 -10.04 3.53
CA TRP A 166 -1.51 -9.79 3.46
C TRP A 166 -0.82 -10.10 4.79
N ILE A 167 -1.36 -9.61 5.90
CA ILE A 167 -0.82 -9.89 7.25
C ILE A 167 -0.79 -11.41 7.48
N LYS A 168 -1.89 -12.11 7.16
CA LYS A 168 -1.98 -13.56 7.31
C LYS A 168 -0.87 -14.27 6.52
N LEU A 169 -0.74 -14.00 5.22
CA LEU A 169 0.27 -14.66 4.38
C LEU A 169 1.70 -14.36 4.82
N ILE A 170 1.98 -13.14 5.29
CA ILE A 170 3.29 -12.77 5.80
C ILE A 170 3.63 -13.57 7.07
N LEU A 171 2.66 -13.72 7.98
CA LEU A 171 2.85 -14.53 9.18
C LEU A 171 3.05 -16.00 8.84
N GLU A 172 2.22 -16.57 7.95
CA GLU A 172 2.38 -17.95 7.47
C GLU A 172 3.77 -18.17 6.84
N ASN A 173 4.20 -17.27 5.97
CA ASN A 173 5.53 -17.33 5.35
C ASN A 173 6.66 -17.27 6.38
N PHE A 174 6.53 -16.42 7.40
CA PHE A 174 7.47 -16.32 8.51
C PHE A 174 7.54 -17.61 9.34
N HIS A 175 6.40 -18.27 9.59
CA HIS A 175 6.38 -19.52 10.34
C HIS A 175 7.07 -20.66 9.59
N GLU A 176 6.93 -20.70 8.27
CA GLU A 176 7.50 -21.76 7.42
C GLU A 176 8.98 -21.54 7.08
N ASN A 177 9.35 -20.33 6.64
CA ASN A 177 10.65 -20.08 6.03
C ASN A 177 11.65 -19.41 6.98
N LYS A 178 11.14 -18.65 7.97
CA LYS A 178 11.88 -17.73 8.84
C LYS A 178 12.66 -16.68 8.04
N PHE A 179 12.66 -15.46 8.53
CA PHE A 179 13.50 -14.37 8.03
C PHE A 179 13.79 -13.41 9.18
N ASN A 180 14.90 -12.68 9.13
CA ASN A 180 15.20 -11.62 10.09
C ASN A 180 14.58 -10.29 9.64
N THR A 181 14.71 -9.97 8.35
CA THR A 181 14.18 -8.72 7.78
C THR A 181 13.40 -9.02 6.51
N ALA A 182 12.17 -8.50 6.45
CA ALA A 182 11.38 -8.47 5.24
C ALA A 182 10.87 -7.05 4.95
N VAL A 183 10.52 -6.80 3.70
CA VAL A 183 9.82 -5.59 3.27
C VAL A 183 8.43 -5.96 2.76
N LEU A 184 7.41 -5.18 3.12
CA LEU A 184 6.11 -5.18 2.45
C LEU A 184 5.99 -3.87 1.67
N MET A 185 5.88 -3.96 0.34
CA MET A 185 5.59 -2.82 -0.52
C MET A 185 4.09 -2.73 -0.77
N VAL A 186 3.50 -1.60 -0.40
CA VAL A 186 2.06 -1.35 -0.50
C VAL A 186 1.77 0.08 -0.93
N GLY A 187 0.63 0.31 -1.59
CA GLY A 187 0.15 1.66 -1.84
C GLY A 187 0.05 2.46 -0.53
N SER A 188 0.54 3.71 -0.52
CA SER A 188 0.67 4.46 0.74
C SER A 188 -0.63 4.66 1.52
N ALA A 189 -1.80 4.57 0.86
CA ALA A 189 -3.12 4.63 1.48
C ALA A 189 -3.39 3.48 2.46
N HIS A 190 -2.78 2.30 2.26
CA HIS A 190 -2.97 1.12 3.11
C HIS A 190 -2.21 1.18 4.44
N ARG A 191 -1.23 2.09 4.58
CA ARG A 191 -0.33 2.11 5.74
C ARG A 191 -1.08 2.29 7.06
N VAL A 192 -2.07 3.19 7.12
CA VAL A 192 -2.84 3.45 8.34
C VAL A 192 -3.68 2.22 8.74
N GLY A 193 -4.31 1.57 7.76
CA GLY A 193 -5.10 0.35 7.98
C GLY A 193 -4.23 -0.79 8.55
N LEU A 194 -3.04 -0.98 7.97
CA LEU A 194 -2.05 -1.95 8.43
C LEU A 194 -1.49 -1.62 9.82
N GLN A 195 -1.17 -0.35 10.11
CA GLN A 195 -0.71 0.09 11.44
C GLN A 195 -1.72 -0.30 12.52
N HIS A 196 -3.00 0.03 12.34
CA HIS A 196 -4.03 -0.30 13.31
C HIS A 196 -4.17 -1.82 13.52
N LYS A 197 -4.24 -2.60 12.44
CA LYS A 197 -4.39 -4.07 12.51
C LYS A 197 -3.21 -4.75 13.19
N THR A 198 -1.98 -4.34 12.87
CA THR A 198 -0.77 -4.92 13.45
C THR A 198 -0.64 -4.59 14.93
N ILE A 199 -1.00 -3.37 15.35
CA ILE A 199 -1.08 -2.98 16.75
C ILE A 199 -2.11 -3.85 17.51
N GLU A 200 -3.31 -4.02 16.95
CA GLU A 200 -4.36 -4.86 17.54
C GLU A 200 -3.89 -6.31 17.72
N LEU A 201 -3.28 -6.90 16.70
CA LEU A 201 -2.73 -8.25 16.77
C LEU A 201 -1.61 -8.36 17.82
N GLY A 202 -0.74 -7.36 17.91
CA GLY A 202 0.29 -7.25 18.95
C GLY A 202 -0.30 -7.25 20.36
N PHE A 203 -1.37 -6.48 20.61
CA PHE A 203 -2.06 -6.48 21.90
C PHE A 203 -2.68 -7.84 22.24
N THR A 204 -3.13 -8.60 21.25
CA THR A 204 -3.66 -9.96 21.46
C THR A 204 -2.58 -11.03 21.62
N GLY A 205 -1.29 -10.66 21.56
CA GLY A 205 -0.16 -11.59 21.67
C GLY A 205 -0.03 -12.54 20.48
N LYS A 206 -0.66 -12.21 19.34
CA LYS A 206 -0.69 -13.05 18.13
C LYS A 206 0.39 -12.68 17.11
N LEU A 207 1.31 -11.78 17.48
CA LEU A 207 2.27 -11.20 16.56
C LEU A 207 3.71 -11.53 16.99
N ASP A 208 4.32 -12.47 16.28
CA ASP A 208 5.72 -12.86 16.48
C ASP A 208 6.71 -11.98 15.69
N LEU A 209 6.20 -10.94 15.02
CA LEU A 209 6.94 -10.03 14.14
C LEU A 209 6.85 -8.58 14.63
N THR A 210 7.95 -7.85 14.54
CA THR A 210 7.92 -6.39 14.66
C THR A 210 7.55 -5.76 13.33
N TRP A 211 6.55 -4.88 13.31
CA TRP A 211 6.18 -4.12 12.12
C TRP A 211 6.69 -2.68 12.25
N LYS A 212 7.50 -2.24 11.29
CA LYS A 212 8.08 -0.89 11.26
C LYS A 212 7.46 -0.10 10.13
N PHE A 213 6.89 1.05 10.47
CA PHE A 213 6.29 1.97 9.51
C PHE A 213 7.10 3.26 9.35
N ASP A 214 8.02 3.56 10.27
CA ASP A 214 8.74 4.83 10.36
C ASP A 214 10.20 4.75 9.86
N TYR A 215 10.53 3.74 9.05
CA TYR A 215 11.91 3.52 8.56
C TYR A 215 12.49 4.75 7.84
N LEU A 216 11.70 5.42 6.99
CA LEU A 216 12.11 6.60 6.22
C LEU A 216 11.81 7.94 6.94
N SER A 217 11.33 7.90 8.17
CA SER A 217 10.93 9.10 8.92
C SER A 217 12.04 9.67 9.83
N ASN A 218 13.24 9.10 9.80
CA ASN A 218 14.40 9.51 10.62
C ASN A 218 15.40 10.36 9.83
#